data_AF-A0A813GGX0-F1
#
_entry.id   AF-A0A813GGX0-F1
#
_cell.length_a   1.000
_cell.length_b   1.000
_cell.length_c   1.000
_cell.angle_alpha   90.00
_cell.angle_beta   90.00
_cell.angle_gamma   90.00
#
_symmetry.space_group_name_H-M   'P 1'
#
loop_
_entity.id
_entity.type
_entity.pdbx_description
1 polymer ?
#
loop_
_entity_poly.entity_id
_entity_poly.type
_entity_poly.pdbx_seq_one_letter_code
_entity_poly.pdbx_strand_id
1 'polypeptide(L)'
;ASRRVRARGQLAAREAPTEVPEPSPERRQAQTERQPQARSGEEWEPIIAKRRQVVTSHKRRPDYKAFAASKTKEERSENEPMTPDFEGRISKRTWESTIQDWRVKIRDWYERNGGQAVDEIIDLEIEPMRPSTWSN
;
A
#
# COMPACT_ATOMS: atom_id res chain seq x y z
N ALA A 1 -35.92 -60.87 -49.12
CA ALA A 1 -34.69 -61.35 -48.46
C ALA A 1 -34.05 -60.18 -47.71
N SER A 2 -33.51 -60.45 -46.52
CA SER A 2 -32.45 -59.70 -45.80
C SER A 2 -32.74 -58.24 -45.38
N ARG A 3 -33.05 -58.01 -44.10
CA ARG A 3 -32.14 -57.76 -42.94
C ARG A 3 -31.53 -56.35 -42.89
N ARG A 4 -32.07 -55.57 -41.94
CA ARG A 4 -31.43 -54.69 -40.91
C ARG A 4 -30.48 -53.59 -41.43
N VAL A 5 -30.38 -52.40 -40.87
CA VAL A 5 -30.11 -52.05 -39.46
C VAL A 5 -30.56 -50.60 -39.20
N ARG A 6 -30.93 -50.34 -37.95
CA ARG A 6 -31.57 -49.13 -37.41
C ARG A 6 -30.65 -47.89 -37.46
N ALA A 7 -31.23 -46.75 -37.85
CA ALA A 7 -30.70 -45.43 -37.56
C ALA A 7 -31.05 -45.04 -36.11
N ARG A 8 -30.04 -44.77 -35.28
CA ARG A 8 -30.23 -44.20 -33.94
C ARG A 8 -28.97 -43.42 -33.52
N GLY A 9 -28.77 -42.25 -34.13
CA GLY A 9 -27.84 -41.24 -33.63
C GLY A 9 -28.54 -40.42 -32.54
N GLN A 10 -28.37 -40.82 -31.29
CA GLN A 10 -28.86 -40.08 -30.13
C GLN A 10 -27.90 -38.94 -29.81
N LEU A 11 -28.44 -37.73 -29.78
CA LEU A 11 -27.94 -36.59 -29.01
C LEU A 11 -27.98 -36.97 -27.53
N ALA A 12 -26.84 -36.92 -26.84
CA ALA A 12 -26.78 -36.94 -25.40
C ALA A 12 -25.60 -36.07 -24.94
N ALA A 13 -25.90 -34.79 -24.78
CA ALA A 13 -25.21 -33.96 -23.81
C ALA A 13 -25.34 -34.60 -22.43
N ARG A 14 -24.22 -34.67 -21.70
CA ARG A 14 -24.08 -34.45 -20.25
C ARG A 14 -22.67 -34.88 -19.86
N GLU A 15 -21.77 -33.92 -19.98
CA GLU A 15 -20.47 -33.98 -19.31
C GLU A 15 -20.71 -34.12 -17.81
N ALA A 16 -19.93 -35.01 -17.20
CA ALA A 16 -19.98 -35.32 -15.78
C ALA A 16 -19.61 -34.09 -14.93
N PRO A 17 -20.07 -34.01 -13.68
CA PRO A 17 -19.74 -32.90 -12.79
C PRO A 17 -18.24 -32.96 -12.47
N THR A 18 -17.50 -31.94 -12.86
CA THR A 18 -16.17 -31.67 -12.33
C THR A 18 -16.32 -31.39 -10.84
N GLU A 19 -16.01 -32.40 -10.03
CA GLU A 19 -15.82 -32.30 -8.59
C GLU A 19 -14.73 -31.25 -8.34
N VAL A 20 -15.14 -30.05 -7.96
CA VAL A 20 -14.24 -28.98 -7.54
C VAL A 20 -13.69 -29.44 -6.18
N PRO A 21 -12.38 -29.67 -6.02
CA PRO A 21 -11.85 -29.99 -4.70
C PRO A 21 -12.05 -28.77 -3.80
N GLU A 22 -12.92 -28.93 -2.80
CA GLU A 22 -13.10 -28.02 -1.66
C GLU A 22 -11.72 -27.65 -1.09
N PRO A 23 -11.39 -26.35 -0.95
CA PRO A 23 -10.13 -25.95 -0.36
C PRO A 23 -10.14 -26.26 1.13
N SER A 24 -9.43 -27.32 1.50
CA SER A 24 -9.17 -27.72 2.89
C SER A 24 -8.83 -26.51 3.79
N PRO A 25 -9.46 -26.39 4.97
CA PRO A 25 -9.28 -25.25 5.89
C PRO A 25 -7.87 -25.15 6.50
N GLU A 26 -7.02 -26.17 6.34
CA GLU A 26 -5.66 -26.21 6.92
C GLU A 26 -4.68 -25.19 6.32
N ARG A 27 -4.93 -24.66 5.12
CA ARG A 27 -4.04 -23.64 4.52
C ARG A 27 -4.20 -22.24 5.08
N ARG A 28 -5.13 -22.00 6.01
CA ARG A 28 -5.35 -20.66 6.59
C ARG A 28 -4.50 -20.35 7.81
N GLN A 29 -3.85 -21.34 8.43
CA GLN A 29 -3.18 -21.14 9.72
C GLN A 29 -1.67 -20.93 9.63
N ALA A 30 -1.08 -20.95 8.43
CA ALA A 30 0.35 -20.69 8.21
C ALA A 30 0.66 -19.23 7.80
N GLN A 31 -0.25 -18.29 8.07
CA GLN A 31 0.04 -16.85 8.06
C GLN A 31 0.37 -16.37 9.49
N THR A 32 1.13 -17.17 10.25
CA THR A 32 1.86 -16.64 11.40
C THR A 32 2.80 -15.57 10.87
N GLU A 33 2.50 -14.33 11.23
CA GLU A 33 3.39 -13.17 11.31
C GLU A 33 4.81 -13.46 10.84
N ARG A 34 5.07 -13.27 9.54
CA ARG A 34 6.41 -12.92 9.10
C ARG A 34 6.67 -11.52 9.63
N GLN A 35 6.99 -11.41 10.93
CA GLN A 35 7.66 -10.23 11.44
C GLN A 35 8.86 -9.99 10.50
N PRO A 36 9.00 -8.78 9.91
CA PRO A 36 10.19 -8.49 9.14
C PRO A 36 11.36 -8.65 10.10
N GLN A 37 12.21 -9.65 9.81
CA GLN A 37 13.45 -9.90 10.55
C GLN A 37 14.12 -8.55 10.76
N ALA A 38 14.27 -8.16 12.02
CA ALA A 38 14.82 -6.86 12.36
C ALA A 38 16.18 -6.75 11.69
N ARG A 39 16.27 -5.96 10.61
CA ARG A 39 17.56 -5.57 10.02
C ARG A 39 18.46 -5.13 11.17
N SER A 40 19.75 -5.42 11.10
CA SER A 40 20.68 -5.04 12.16
C SER A 40 20.61 -3.52 12.40
N GLY A 41 21.00 -3.07 13.59
CA GLY A 41 20.94 -1.64 13.95
C GLY A 41 21.60 -0.73 12.91
N GLU A 42 22.73 -1.17 12.35
CA GLU A 42 23.50 -0.45 11.32
C GLU A 42 22.80 -0.33 9.97
N GLU A 43 22.02 -1.34 9.55
CA GLU A 43 21.27 -1.29 8.28
C GLU A 43 20.05 -0.35 8.34
N TRP A 44 19.59 -0.04 9.55
CA TRP A 44 18.43 0.83 9.76
C TRP A 44 18.76 2.32 9.77
N GLU A 45 19.96 2.70 10.18
CA GLU A 45 20.39 4.09 10.24
C GLU A 45 20.28 4.84 8.89
N PRO A 46 20.74 4.29 7.75
CA PRO A 46 20.55 4.96 6.45
C PRO A 46 19.08 5.07 6.04
N ILE A 47 18.22 4.16 6.50
CA ILE A 47 16.77 4.21 6.23
C ILE A 47 16.14 5.36 7.02
N ILE A 48 16.47 5.46 8.31
CA ILE A 48 16.00 6.54 9.20
C ILE A 48 16.44 7.90 8.64
N ALA A 49 17.69 8.02 8.19
CA ALA A 49 18.20 9.24 7.57
C ALA A 49 17.38 9.66 6.33
N LYS A 50 17.11 8.72 5.41
CA LYS A 50 16.28 8.97 4.23
C LYS A 50 14.85 9.35 4.61
N ARG A 51 14.23 8.63 5.53
CA ARG A 51 12.87 8.94 6.02
C ARG A 51 12.79 10.31 6.68
N ARG A 52 13.80 10.67 7.48
CA ARG A 52 13.93 12.00 8.10
C ARG A 52 14.02 13.09 7.03
N GLN A 53 14.81 12.89 5.97
CA GLN A 53 14.89 13.84 4.86
C GLN A 53 13.55 14.04 4.16
N VAL A 54 12.81 12.95 3.89
CA VAL A 54 11.46 13.02 3.30
C VAL A 54 10.53 13.84 4.19
N VAL A 55 10.44 13.53 5.48
CA VAL A 55 9.59 14.29 6.42
C VAL A 55 10.00 15.75 6.46
N THR A 56 11.31 16.03 6.55
CA THR A 56 11.85 17.40 6.63
C THR A 56 11.52 18.20 5.38
N SER A 57 11.63 17.59 4.20
CA SER A 57 11.27 18.24 2.93
C SER A 57 9.79 18.63 2.91
N HIS A 58 8.90 17.72 3.32
CA HIS A 58 7.47 18.02 3.39
C HIS A 58 7.15 19.11 4.40
N LYS A 59 7.87 19.19 5.53
CA LYS A 59 7.71 20.27 6.50
C LYS A 59 8.12 21.65 5.98
N ARG A 60 8.94 21.73 4.93
CA ARG A 60 9.37 23.00 4.33
C ARG A 60 8.33 23.59 3.37
N ARG A 61 7.40 22.78 2.88
CA ARG A 61 6.35 23.17 1.95
C ARG A 61 5.41 24.21 2.58
N PRO A 62 4.83 25.12 1.77
CA PRO A 62 3.96 26.19 2.27
C PRO A 62 2.69 25.65 2.91
N ASP A 63 2.13 24.57 2.38
CA ASP A 63 0.94 23.90 2.93
C ASP A 63 1.15 23.40 4.36
N TYR A 64 2.27 22.74 4.63
CA TYR A 64 2.62 22.30 5.99
C TYR A 64 2.86 23.48 6.93
N LYS A 65 3.56 24.52 6.47
CA LYS A 65 3.85 25.70 7.30
C LYS A 65 2.55 26.39 7.74
N ALA A 66 1.61 26.58 6.82
CA ALA A 66 0.30 27.13 7.13
C ALA A 66 -0.48 26.24 8.12
N PHE A 67 -0.46 24.92 7.91
CA PHE A 67 -1.11 23.97 8.82
C PHE A 67 -0.50 24.03 10.23
N ALA A 68 0.83 24.00 10.32
CA ALA A 68 1.53 24.03 11.60
C ALA A 68 1.39 25.36 12.34
N ALA A 69 1.23 26.48 11.62
CA ALA A 69 0.94 27.78 12.22
C ALA A 69 -0.50 27.88 12.73
N SER A 70 -1.44 27.18 12.09
CA SER A 70 -2.86 27.17 12.51
C SER A 70 -3.12 26.32 13.74
N LYS A 71 -2.44 25.18 13.90
CA LYS A 71 -2.66 24.24 15.00
C LYS A 71 -1.35 23.70 15.56
N THR A 72 -1.17 23.87 16.87
CA THR A 72 -0.08 23.24 17.62
C THR A 72 -0.24 21.71 17.61
N LYS A 73 0.79 20.96 18.01
CA LYS A 73 0.75 19.49 17.91
C LYS A 73 -0.23 18.90 18.93
N GLU A 74 -0.36 19.56 20.07
CA GLU A 74 -1.16 19.17 21.23
C GLU A 74 -2.66 19.34 20.98
N GLU A 75 -3.03 20.27 20.10
CA GLU A 75 -4.41 20.57 19.73
C GLU A 75 -4.93 19.71 18.56
N ARG A 76 -4.06 18.89 17.96
CA ARG A 76 -4.43 18.05 16.82
C ARG A 76 -5.23 16.83 17.28
N SER A 77 -6.42 16.68 16.72
CA SER A 77 -7.24 15.47 16.91
C SER A 77 -6.69 14.27 16.13
N GLU A 78 -7.12 13.06 16.47
CA GLU A 78 -6.71 11.81 15.80
C GLU A 78 -7.01 11.81 14.27
N ASN A 79 -8.03 12.56 13.85
CA ASN A 79 -8.40 12.65 12.44
C ASN A 79 -7.48 13.58 11.63
N GLU A 80 -6.72 14.44 12.30
CA GLU A 80 -5.87 15.44 11.67
C GLU A 80 -4.52 14.86 11.20
N PRO A 81 -3.87 15.50 10.21
CA PRO A 81 -2.59 15.02 9.71
C PRO A 81 -1.50 15.07 10.79
N MET A 82 -1.12 13.89 11.30
CA MET A 82 0.03 13.72 12.18
C MET A 82 1.29 13.48 11.37
N THR A 83 2.40 14.09 11.81
CA THR A 83 3.71 13.83 11.19
C THR A 83 4.12 12.38 11.43
N PRO A 84 4.40 11.60 10.37
CA PRO A 84 4.78 10.20 10.50
C PRO A 84 6.10 10.03 11.25
N ASP A 85 6.19 8.98 12.06
CA ASP A 85 7.41 8.65 12.81
C ASP A 85 8.45 7.97 11.91
N PHE A 86 9.51 8.72 11.57
CA PHE A 86 10.58 8.24 10.69
C PHE A 86 11.51 7.20 11.34
N GLU A 87 11.51 7.08 12.67
CA GLU A 87 12.30 6.09 13.42
C GLU A 87 11.54 4.77 13.60
N GLY A 88 10.22 4.81 13.40
CA GLY A 88 9.32 3.67 13.52
C GLY A 88 9.76 2.46 12.69
N ARG A 89 9.78 1.30 13.35
CA ARG A 89 10.11 -0.02 12.75
C ARG A 89 8.94 -0.58 11.93
N ILE A 90 8.44 0.20 10.98
CA ILE A 90 7.37 -0.22 10.05
C ILE A 90 7.92 -0.58 8.68
N SER A 91 7.16 -1.39 7.94
CA SER A 91 7.51 -1.79 6.58
C SER A 91 7.64 -0.58 5.64
N LYS A 92 8.42 -0.73 4.55
CA LYS A 92 8.57 0.32 3.53
C LYS A 92 7.20 0.78 2.98
N ARG A 93 6.35 -0.17 2.60
CA ARG A 93 5.03 0.12 2.03
C ARG A 93 4.12 0.83 3.02
N THR A 94 4.10 0.38 4.28
CA THR A 94 3.33 1.04 5.34
C THR A 94 3.80 2.48 5.51
N TRP A 95 5.12 2.70 5.58
CA TRP A 95 5.69 4.05 5.69
C TRP A 95 5.31 4.95 4.52
N GLU A 96 5.41 4.46 3.29
CA GLU A 96 5.04 5.22 2.08
C GLU A 96 3.56 5.58 2.08
N SER A 97 2.67 4.64 2.42
CA SER A 97 1.25 4.92 2.57
C SER A 97 0.98 5.97 3.65
N THR A 98 1.62 5.86 4.82
CA THR A 98 1.46 6.85 5.90
C THR A 98 1.93 8.26 5.46
N ILE A 99 3.05 8.36 4.74
CA ILE A 99 3.52 9.63 4.18
C ILE A 99 2.53 10.18 3.16
N GLN A 100 2.01 9.33 2.27
CA GLN A 100 1.06 9.77 1.26
C GLN A 100 -0.25 10.28 1.88
N ASP A 101 -0.81 9.55 2.85
CA ASP A 101 -2.01 9.96 3.57
C ASP A 101 -1.79 11.28 4.31
N TRP A 102 -0.64 11.43 4.96
CA TRP A 102 -0.26 12.67 5.65
C TRP A 102 -0.20 13.86 4.69
N ARG A 103 0.41 13.69 3.51
CA ARG A 103 0.47 14.73 2.47
C ARG A 103 -0.90 15.13 1.98
N VAL A 104 -1.74 14.14 1.66
CA VAL A 104 -3.09 14.37 1.13
C VAL A 104 -3.92 15.15 2.15
N LYS A 105 -3.89 14.75 3.42
CA LYS A 105 -4.62 15.44 4.50
C LYS A 105 -4.17 16.89 4.70
N ILE A 106 -2.86 17.17 4.65
CA ILE A 106 -2.35 18.55 4.76
C ILE A 106 -2.80 19.39 3.56
N ARG A 107 -2.67 18.85 2.35
CA ARG A 107 -3.08 19.54 1.13
C ARG A 107 -4.57 19.85 1.15
N ASP A 108 -5.39 18.87 1.47
CA ASP A 108 -6.84 19.00 1.59
C ASP A 108 -7.23 20.07 2.63
N TRP A 109 -6.54 20.11 3.78
CA TRP A 109 -6.71 21.20 4.74
C TRP A 109 -6.31 22.56 4.13
N TYR A 110 -5.15 22.64 3.47
CA TYR A 110 -4.63 23.89 2.92
C TYR A 110 -5.55 24.49 1.84
N GLU A 111 -6.07 23.64 0.95
CA GLU A 111 -7.03 24.02 -0.09
C GLU A 111 -8.35 24.53 0.50
N ARG A 112 -8.88 23.86 1.54
CA ARG A 112 -10.09 24.32 2.26
C ARG A 112 -9.91 25.68 2.95
N ASN A 113 -8.67 26.04 3.31
CA ASN A 113 -8.35 27.32 3.92
C ASN A 113 -7.97 28.39 2.88
N GLY A 114 -8.25 28.15 1.60
CA GLY A 114 -8.04 29.12 0.52
C GLY A 114 -6.62 29.16 -0.03
N GLY A 115 -5.74 28.26 0.41
CA GLY A 115 -4.42 28.08 -0.19
C GLY A 115 -4.53 27.35 -1.54
N GLN A 116 -3.69 27.71 -2.51
CA GLN A 116 -3.52 26.90 -3.71
C GLN A 116 -2.30 26.02 -3.51
N ALA A 117 -2.52 24.73 -3.31
CA ALA A 117 -1.42 23.78 -3.27
C ALA A 117 -0.85 23.69 -4.69
N VAL A 118 0.35 24.23 -4.88
CA VAL A 118 1.12 23.86 -6.07
C VAL A 118 1.54 22.41 -5.88
N ASP A 119 1.20 21.55 -6.83
CA ASP A 119 1.84 20.26 -7.01
C ASP A 119 3.27 20.55 -7.52
N GLU A 120 4.07 21.25 -6.70
CA GLU A 120 5.51 21.15 -6.82
C GLU A 120 5.81 19.71 -6.48
N ILE A 121 5.94 18.94 -7.55
CA ILE A 121 6.50 17.61 -7.58
C ILE A 121 7.88 17.76 -6.95
N ILE A 122 7.94 17.63 -5.62
CA ILE A 122 9.15 17.25 -4.94
C ILE A 122 9.29 15.74 -5.22
N ASP A 123 9.56 15.43 -6.49
CA ASP A 123 10.31 14.24 -6.90
C ASP A 123 11.73 14.44 -6.37
N LEU A 124 11.87 14.52 -5.05
CA LEU A 124 13.11 14.13 -4.41
C LEU A 124 13.20 12.64 -4.60
N GLU A 125 13.51 12.20 -5.82
CA GLU A 125 14.37 11.07 -6.13
C GLU A 125 14.35 9.94 -5.11
N ILE A 126 13.15 9.56 -4.66
CA ILE A 126 12.85 8.19 -4.31
C ILE A 126 12.75 7.59 -5.69
N GLU A 127 13.91 7.31 -6.30
CA GLU A 127 13.93 6.33 -7.37
C GLU A 127 12.99 5.22 -6.90
N PRO A 128 12.02 4.79 -7.73
CA PRO A 128 11.34 3.56 -7.45
C PRO A 128 12.49 2.56 -7.37
N MET A 129 12.87 2.19 -6.15
CA MET A 129 13.70 1.03 -5.91
C MET A 129 12.99 -0.03 -6.71
N ARG A 130 13.55 -0.32 -7.89
CA ARG A 130 12.83 -0.91 -9.01
C ARG A 130 12.04 -2.08 -8.44
N PRO A 131 10.77 -2.29 -8.85
CA PRO A 131 10.02 -3.44 -8.37
C PRO A 131 10.95 -4.64 -8.49
N SER A 132 11.40 -5.14 -7.34
CA SER A 132 12.28 -6.29 -7.29
C SER A 132 11.49 -7.36 -8.01
N THR A 133 12.00 -7.72 -9.17
CA THR A 133 11.45 -8.66 -10.13
C THR A 133 10.42 -9.57 -9.47
N TRP A 134 9.16 -9.46 -9.87
CA TRP A 134 8.33 -10.65 -9.92
C TRP A 134 9.02 -11.55 -10.95
N SER A 135 9.96 -12.37 -10.47
CA SER A 135 10.49 -13.49 -11.23
C SER A 135 9.41 -14.55 -11.24
N ASN A 136 8.77 -14.62 -12.41
CA ASN A 136 8.13 -15.75 -13.09
C ASN A 136 7.64 -16.93 -12.23
#